data_AF-A0A533R9L3-F1
#
_entry.id   AF-A0A533R9L3-F1
#
_cell.length_a   1.000
_cell.length_b   1.000
_cell.length_c   1.000
_cell.angle_alpha   90.00
_cell.angle_beta   90.00
_cell.angle_gamma   90.00
#
_symmetry.space_group_name_H-M   'P 1'
#
loop_
_entity.id
_entity.type
_entity.pdbx_description
1 polymer ?
#
loop_
_entity_poly.entity_id
_entity_poly.type
_entity_poly.pdbx_seq_one_letter_code
_entity_poly.pdbx_strand_id
1 'polypeptide(L)'
;MNISARHKNIVRAILFTAAAGLYALEGILLNPLILWTALPIYIGYSTLAKSWRIGSIRKACQGYGFLTVSLGFSYFYHFAWFFDWGGTKTGCSTSAIIFIWFPIYAVILGGIGYLVGSVVTDE
;
A
#
# COMPACT_ATOMS: atom_id res chain seq x y z
N MET A 1 11.58 13.68 -16.71
CA MET A 1 11.54 12.22 -16.91
C MET A 1 10.31 11.82 -17.72
N ASN A 2 10.49 11.23 -18.91
CA ASN A 2 9.38 10.75 -19.73
C ASN A 2 9.14 9.25 -19.45
N ILE A 3 8.14 8.94 -18.62
CA ILE A 3 7.81 7.55 -18.27
C ILE A 3 6.99 6.93 -19.41
N SER A 4 7.47 5.81 -19.95
CA SER A 4 6.79 5.09 -21.03
C SER A 4 5.39 4.62 -20.63
N ALA A 5 4.47 4.54 -21.60
CA ALA A 5 3.13 4.00 -21.37
C ALA A 5 3.17 2.56 -20.83
N ARG A 6 4.13 1.76 -21.31
CA ARG A 6 4.38 0.40 -20.83
C ARG A 6 4.66 0.37 -19.33
N HIS A 7 5.56 1.23 -18.84
CA HIS A 7 5.88 1.31 -17.41
C HIS A 7 4.66 1.66 -16.57
N LYS A 8 3.86 2.64 -16.99
CA LYS A 8 2.61 3.03 -16.29
C LYS A 8 1.64 1.86 -16.20
N ASN A 9 1.49 1.10 -17.29
CA ASN A 9 0.60 -0.05 -17.34
C ASN A 9 1.09 -1.20 -16.44
N ILE A 10 2.40 -1.46 -16.41
CA ILE A 10 3.00 -2.45 -15.49
C ILE A 10 2.74 -2.05 -14.04
N VAL A 11 3.00 -0.80 -13.66
CA VAL A 11 2.74 -0.31 -12.29
C VAL A 11 1.26 -0.47 -11.92
N ARG A 12 0.34 -0.10 -12.82
CA ARG A 12 -1.11 -0.28 -12.59
C ARG A 12 -1.46 -1.76 -12.39
N ALA A 13 -0.93 -2.65 -13.22
CA ALA A 13 -1.16 -4.09 -13.09
C ALA A 13 -0.64 -4.61 -11.75
N ILE A 14 0.58 -4.25 -11.35
CA ILE A 14 1.15 -4.62 -10.04
C ILE A 14 0.26 -4.14 -8.91
N LEU A 15 -0.18 -2.88 -8.92
CA LEU A 15 -1.03 -2.32 -7.87
C LEU A 15 -2.42 -2.95 -7.84
N PHE A 16 -2.99 -3.28 -9.00
CA PHE A 16 -4.25 -4.00 -9.09
C PHE A 16 -4.14 -5.42 -8.51
N THR A 17 -3.10 -6.16 -8.90
CA THR A 17 -2.81 -7.49 -8.33
C THR A 17 -2.54 -7.39 -6.82
N ALA A 18 -1.87 -6.32 -6.38
CA ALA A 18 -1.62 -6.09 -4.96
C ALA A 18 -2.93 -5.90 -4.18
N ALA A 19 -3.82 -5.03 -4.68
CA ALA A 19 -5.13 -4.81 -4.08
C ALA A 19 -5.97 -6.10 -4.04
N ALA A 20 -6.00 -6.87 -5.13
CA ALA A 20 -6.69 -8.14 -5.20
C ALA A 20 -6.13 -9.17 -4.21
N GLY A 21 -4.80 -9.19 -4.03
CA GLY A 21 -4.13 -10.06 -3.06
C GLY A 21 -4.48 -9.71 -1.62
N LEU A 22 -4.50 -8.42 -1.25
CA LEU A 22 -4.94 -7.99 0.08
C LEU A 22 -6.37 -8.46 0.35
N TYR A 23 -7.29 -8.24 -0.59
CA TYR A 23 -8.67 -8.70 -0.46
C TYR A 23 -8.79 -10.22 -0.27
N ALA A 24 -8.05 -10.99 -1.08
CA ALA A 24 -8.06 -12.45 -0.98
C ALA A 24 -7.57 -12.93 0.41
N LEU A 25 -6.56 -12.25 0.98
CA LEU A 25 -6.01 -12.58 2.29
C LEU A 25 -6.92 -12.16 3.46
N GLU A 26 -7.84 -11.20 3.28
CA GLU A 26 -8.85 -10.89 4.30
C GLU A 26 -9.82 -12.06 4.49
N GLY A 27 -10.16 -12.78 3.41
CA GLY A 27 -11.03 -13.96 3.45
C GLY A 27 -12.51 -13.65 3.73
N ILE A 28 -12.95 -12.42 3.49
CA ILE A 28 -14.32 -11.93 3.74
C ILE A 28 -15.02 -11.75 2.39
N LEU A 29 -16.09 -12.54 2.13
CA LEU A 29 -16.74 -12.65 0.82
C LEU A 29 -17.35 -11.33 0.30
N LEU A 30 -17.74 -10.43 1.20
CA LEU A 30 -18.29 -9.11 0.91
C LEU A 30 -17.80 -8.15 2.00
N ASN A 31 -16.65 -7.50 1.77
CA ASN A 31 -16.13 -6.48 2.68
C ASN A 31 -16.34 -5.07 2.11
N PRO A 32 -17.32 -4.27 2.61
CA PRO A 32 -17.48 -2.88 2.18
C PRO A 32 -16.27 -2.01 2.52
N LEU A 33 -15.40 -2.46 3.43
CA LEU A 33 -14.15 -1.78 3.78
C LEU A 33 -13.00 -2.10 2.82
N ILE A 34 -13.19 -2.89 1.75
CA ILE A 34 -12.12 -3.19 0.79
C ILE A 34 -11.49 -1.94 0.18
N LEU A 35 -12.29 -0.89 -0.07
CA LEU A 35 -11.78 0.39 -0.57
C LEU A 35 -10.97 1.13 0.49
N TRP A 36 -11.33 0.93 1.77
CA TRP A 36 -10.62 1.48 2.91
C TRP A 36 -9.27 0.76 3.11
N THR A 37 -9.23 -0.57 2.98
CA THR A 37 -7.99 -1.35 3.10
C THR A 37 -7.03 -1.09 1.92
N ALA A 38 -7.58 -0.70 0.76
CA ALA A 38 -6.81 -0.23 -0.39
C ALA A 38 -6.37 1.26 -0.33
N LEU A 39 -6.73 2.01 0.72
CA LEU A 39 -6.39 3.45 0.84
C LEU A 39 -4.90 3.77 0.58
N PRO A 40 -3.92 3.01 1.14
CA PRO A 40 -2.51 3.29 0.89
C PRO A 40 -2.14 3.16 -0.60
N ILE A 41 -2.76 2.22 -1.32
CA ILE A 41 -2.53 2.03 -2.77
C ILE A 41 -2.97 3.28 -3.54
N TYR A 42 -4.15 3.83 -3.22
CA TYR A 42 -4.64 5.04 -3.87
C TYR A 42 -3.71 6.24 -3.64
N ILE A 43 -3.26 6.44 -2.41
CA ILE A 43 -2.35 7.55 -2.05
C ILE A 43 -1.00 7.38 -2.76
N GLY A 44 -0.40 6.19 -2.70
CA GLY A 44 0.87 5.91 -3.34
C GLY A 44 0.81 6.03 -4.86
N TYR A 45 -0.25 5.50 -5.49
CA TYR A 45 -0.47 5.67 -6.93
C TYR A 45 -0.67 7.13 -7.32
N SER A 46 -1.44 7.91 -6.55
CA SER A 46 -1.65 9.33 -6.83
C SER A 46 -0.33 10.12 -6.83
N THR A 47 0.57 9.79 -5.89
CA THR A 47 1.92 10.36 -5.80
C THR A 47 2.77 10.02 -7.02
N LEU A 48 2.79 8.73 -7.42
CA LEU A 48 3.48 8.30 -8.63
C LEU A 48 2.90 8.95 -9.90
N ALA A 49 1.57 8.96 -10.04
CA ALA A 49 0.91 9.57 -11.19
C ALA A 49 1.23 11.07 -11.30
N LYS A 50 1.28 11.78 -10.17
CA LYS A 50 1.73 13.17 -10.12
C LYS A 50 3.19 13.29 -10.57
N SER A 51 4.08 12.41 -10.10
CA SER A 51 5.50 12.39 -10.51
C SER A 51 5.68 12.23 -12.03
N TRP A 52 4.83 11.42 -12.67
CA TRP A 52 4.89 11.21 -14.12
C TRP A 52 4.43 12.41 -14.92
N ARG A 53 3.45 13.17 -14.40
CA ARG A 53 2.95 14.39 -15.05
C ARG A 53 3.98 15.52 -14.99
N ILE A 54 4.63 15.70 -13.85
CA ILE A 54 5.64 16.76 -13.65
C ILE A 54 7.05 16.31 -14.05
N GLY A 55 7.24 15.03 -14.36
CA GLY A 55 8.53 14.46 -14.77
C GLY A 55 9.62 14.47 -13.70
N SER A 56 9.27 14.49 -12.41
CA SER A 56 10.21 14.58 -11.28
C SER A 56 10.62 13.21 -10.76
N ILE A 57 11.93 12.90 -10.82
CA ILE A 57 12.49 11.66 -10.29
C ILE A 57 12.34 11.57 -8.77
N ARG A 58 12.61 12.66 -8.05
CA ARG A 58 12.41 12.75 -6.59
C ARG A 58 11.00 12.37 -6.17
N LYS A 59 9.99 12.90 -6.88
CA LYS A 59 8.57 12.57 -6.60
C LYS A 59 8.23 11.12 -6.94
N ALA A 60 8.91 10.54 -7.93
CA ALA A 60 8.76 9.13 -8.26
C ALA A 60 9.38 8.24 -7.17
N CYS A 61 10.61 8.52 -6.72
CA CYS A 61 11.25 7.81 -5.61
C CYS A 61 10.46 7.93 -4.31
N GLN A 62 9.94 9.11 -4.00
CA GLN A 62 8.99 9.32 -2.91
C GLN A 62 7.73 8.44 -3.02
N GLY A 63 7.11 8.38 -4.20
CA GLY A 63 5.93 7.54 -4.44
C GLY A 63 6.23 6.04 -4.35
N TYR A 64 7.38 5.59 -4.86
CA TYR A 64 7.83 4.20 -4.73
C TYR A 64 8.14 3.84 -3.28
N GLY A 65 8.88 4.69 -2.56
CA GLY A 65 9.19 4.48 -1.15
C GLY A 65 7.92 4.38 -0.30
N PHE A 66 6.94 5.27 -0.55
CA PHE A 66 5.63 5.18 0.08
C PHE A 66 4.99 3.82 -0.16
N LEU A 67 4.82 3.43 -1.43
CA LEU A 67 4.15 2.20 -1.82
C LEU A 67 4.83 0.97 -1.24
N THR A 68 6.17 0.90 -1.31
CA THR A 68 6.93 -0.23 -0.79
C THR A 68 6.68 -0.43 0.70
N VAL A 69 6.78 0.63 1.51
CA VAL A 69 6.59 0.51 2.96
C VAL A 69 5.13 0.26 3.32
N SER A 70 4.20 1.01 2.72
CA SER A 70 2.77 0.87 3.03
C SER A 70 2.22 -0.50 2.60
N LEU A 71 2.62 -0.99 1.42
CA LEU A 71 2.20 -2.31 0.94
C LEU A 71 2.87 -3.42 1.73
N GLY A 72 4.17 -3.29 2.02
CA GLY A 72 4.89 -4.27 2.84
C GLY A 72 4.22 -4.48 4.20
N PHE A 73 3.89 -3.37 4.89
CA PHE A 73 3.17 -3.43 6.15
C PHE A 73 1.75 -3.99 6.00
N SER A 74 1.02 -3.57 4.95
CA SER A 74 -0.33 -4.06 4.68
C SER A 74 -0.32 -5.58 4.48
N TYR A 75 0.59 -6.10 3.64
CA TYR A 75 0.73 -7.53 3.40
C TYR A 75 1.18 -8.30 4.63
N PHE A 76 2.14 -7.77 5.39
CA PHE A 76 2.56 -8.39 6.65
C PHE A 76 1.35 -8.61 7.58
N TYR A 77 0.50 -7.59 7.73
CA TYR A 77 -0.69 -7.70 8.56
C TYR A 77 -1.72 -8.69 8.00
N HIS A 78 -1.95 -8.68 6.69
CA HIS A 78 -2.88 -9.60 6.05
C HIS A 78 -2.42 -11.06 6.14
N PHE A 79 -1.11 -11.31 6.04
CA PHE A 79 -0.57 -12.65 6.29
C PHE A 79 -0.72 -13.05 7.75
N ALA A 80 -0.45 -12.15 8.70
CA ALA A 80 -0.68 -12.40 10.12
C ALA A 80 -2.13 -12.76 10.42
N TRP A 81 -3.08 -12.06 9.78
CA TRP A 81 -4.50 -12.35 9.86
C TRP A 81 -4.88 -13.70 9.22
N PHE A 82 -4.43 -13.93 7.98
CA PHE A 82 -4.78 -15.10 7.20
C PHE A 82 -4.28 -16.39 7.86
N PHE A 83 -3.05 -16.39 8.37
CA PHE A 83 -2.44 -17.52 9.07
C PHE A 83 -2.69 -17.54 10.58
N ASP A 84 -3.46 -16.58 11.11
CA ASP A 84 -3.76 -16.44 12.53
C ASP A 84 -2.51 -16.43 13.43
N TRP A 85 -1.46 -15.71 13.02
CA TRP A 85 -0.20 -15.63 13.76
C TRP A 85 -0.45 -15.11 15.18
N GLY A 86 -0.09 -15.91 16.19
CA GLY A 86 -0.29 -15.54 17.60
C GLY A 86 -1.75 -15.28 17.99
N GLY A 87 -2.72 -15.85 17.26
CA GLY A 87 -4.15 -15.59 17.52
C GLY A 87 -4.62 -14.22 17.01
N THR A 88 -3.96 -13.62 16.02
CA THR A 88 -4.33 -12.30 15.48
C THR A 88 -5.80 -12.24 15.00
N LYS A 89 -6.34 -13.36 14.51
CA LYS A 89 -7.75 -13.48 14.09
C LYS A 89 -8.64 -13.99 15.21
N THR A 90 -8.20 -15.00 15.97
CA THR A 90 -9.07 -15.74 16.92
C THR A 90 -8.87 -15.39 18.40
N GLY A 91 -7.79 -14.71 18.76
CA GLY A 91 -7.37 -14.46 20.14
C GLY A 91 -8.16 -13.36 20.87
N CYS A 92 -8.97 -12.58 20.16
CA CYS A 92 -9.85 -11.56 20.76
C CYS A 92 -11.12 -11.36 19.92
N SER A 93 -12.26 -11.15 20.58
CA SER A 93 -13.56 -10.88 19.92
C SER A 93 -13.60 -9.56 19.13
N THR A 94 -12.65 -8.65 19.37
CA THR A 94 -12.51 -7.36 18.67
C THR A 94 -11.41 -7.35 17.63
N SER A 95 -10.81 -8.50 17.31
CA SER A 95 -9.68 -8.61 16.37
C SER A 95 -9.95 -7.96 15.01
N ALA A 96 -11.18 -8.09 14.49
CA ALA A 96 -11.57 -7.51 13.19
C ALA A 96 -11.58 -5.96 13.17
N ILE A 97 -11.64 -5.28 14.32
CA ILE A 97 -11.59 -3.80 14.39
C ILE A 97 -10.28 -3.26 13.83
N ILE A 98 -9.22 -4.07 13.84
CA ILE A 98 -7.94 -3.69 13.26
C ILE A 98 -8.04 -3.31 11.78
N PHE A 99 -9.03 -3.83 11.03
CA PHE A 99 -9.23 -3.47 9.63
C PHE A 99 -9.66 -2.02 9.42
N ILE A 100 -10.15 -1.36 10.48
CA ILE A 100 -10.45 0.07 10.48
C ILE A 100 -9.16 0.88 10.69
N TRP A 101 -8.26 0.43 11.57
CA TRP A 101 -7.08 1.21 11.96
C TRP A 101 -5.84 0.91 11.13
N PHE A 102 -5.65 -0.31 10.64
CA PHE A 102 -4.43 -0.67 9.90
C PHE A 102 -4.18 0.21 8.67
N PRO A 103 -5.17 0.66 7.88
CA PRO A 103 -4.87 1.49 6.71
C PRO A 103 -4.26 2.82 7.12
N ILE A 104 -4.66 3.35 8.29
CA ILE A 104 -4.07 4.56 8.87
C ILE A 104 -2.60 4.29 9.23
N TYR A 105 -2.30 3.18 9.90
CA TYR A 105 -0.91 2.80 10.21
C TYR A 105 -0.08 2.57 8.94
N ALA A 106 -0.65 1.92 7.93
CA ALA A 106 0.00 1.71 6.64
C ALA A 106 0.31 3.02 5.92
N VAL A 107 -0.57 4.02 6.00
CA VAL A 107 -0.34 5.37 5.45
C VAL A 107 0.75 6.10 6.23
N ILE A 108 0.73 6.04 7.57
CA ILE A 108 1.74 6.68 8.43
C ILE A 108 3.13 6.10 8.13
N LEU A 109 3.25 4.76 8.10
CA LEU A 109 4.50 4.08 7.75
C LEU A 109 4.91 4.34 6.30
N GLY A 110 3.96 4.38 5.37
CA GLY A 110 4.19 4.83 3.99
C GLY A 110 4.79 6.24 3.95
N GLY A 111 4.37 7.14 4.84
CA GLY A 111 4.98 8.46 5.02
C GLY A 111 6.48 8.39 5.34
N ILE A 112 6.91 7.43 6.16
CA ILE A 112 8.34 7.20 6.43
C ILE A 112 9.05 6.76 5.14
N GLY A 113 8.48 5.81 4.39
CA GLY A 113 9.01 5.38 3.09
C GLY A 113 9.12 6.52 2.07
N TYR A 114 8.14 7.41 2.06
CA TYR A 114 8.16 8.63 1.25
C TYR A 114 9.33 9.56 1.63
N LEU A 115 9.56 9.77 2.93
CA LEU A 115 10.69 10.58 3.42
C LEU A 115 12.03 9.94 3.02
N VAL A 116 12.19 8.63 3.20
CA VAL A 116 13.38 7.89 2.75
C VAL A 116 13.60 8.06 1.24
N GLY A 117 12.54 7.94 0.44
CA GLY A 117 12.60 8.17 -1.00
C GLY A 117 12.98 9.59 -1.40
N SER A 118 12.85 10.57 -0.49
CA SER A 118 13.32 11.95 -0.69
C SER A 118 14.83 12.03 -0.57
N VAL A 119 15.39 11.41 0.49
CA VAL A 119 16.82 11.42 0.82
C VAL A 119 17.66 10.77 -0.28
N VAL A 120 17.16 9.71 -0.91
CA VAL A 120 17.85 9.00 -2.01
C VAL A 120 18.07 9.87 -3.25
N THR A 121 17.37 11.00 -3.36
CA THR A 121 17.39 11.88 -4.55
C THR A 121 17.79 13.30 -4.24
N ASP A 122 18.42 13.55 -3.08
CA ASP A 122 18.92 14.87 -2.69
C ASP A 122 20.29 15.21 -3.31
N GLU A 123 20.62 14.63 -4.47
CA GLU A 123 21.73 15.01 -5.35
C GLU A 123 21.26 15.91 -6.51
#